data_AF-A0A7C9E9B7-F1
#
_entry.id   AF-A0A7C9E9B7-F1
#
_cell.length_a   1.000
_cell.length_b   1.000
_cell.length_c   1.000
_cell.angle_alpha   90.00
_cell.angle_beta   90.00
_cell.angle_gamma   90.00
#
_symmetry.space_group_name_H-M   'P 1'
#
loop_
_entity.id
_entity.type
_entity.pdbx_description
1 polymer ?
#
loop_
_entity_poly.entity_id
_entity_poly.type
_entity_poly.pdbx_seq_one_letter_code
_entity_poly.pdbx_strand_id
1 'polypeptide(L)'
;ESLKCSRPYFMEKSLLTGVFSDQILDFQRRILERSGLGEDTYLPVTLHNSPPNPSMESARKEGEAVMYGAIDELLAKTNVKPKDIGILIVNCSLFNPTPSLSAMIVNHYKLRGNIVSYNLGG
;
A
#
# COMPACT_ATOMS: atom_id res chain seq x y z
N GLU A 1 3.34 10.84 10.63
CA GLU A 1 4.58 10.48 11.37
C GLU A 1 4.51 9.11 12.03
N SER A 2 3.36 8.65 12.53
CA SER A 2 3.24 7.38 13.28
C SER A 2 3.57 6.09 12.51
N LEU A 3 3.49 6.10 11.17
CA LEU A 3 3.80 4.94 10.32
C LEU A 3 5.23 4.95 9.77
N LYS A 4 6.04 5.91 10.21
CA LYS A 4 7.41 6.08 9.73
C LYS A 4 8.27 4.93 10.25
N CYS A 5 9.04 4.32 9.36
CA CYS A 5 9.89 3.17 9.62
C CYS A 5 11.32 3.51 9.18
N SER A 6 12.22 3.63 10.15
CA SER A 6 13.65 3.80 9.90
C SER A 6 14.32 2.47 9.61
N ARG A 7 15.48 2.49 8.94
CA ARG A 7 16.27 1.25 8.70
C ARG A 7 16.63 0.49 9.99
N PRO A 8 17.13 1.15 11.07
CA PRO A 8 17.39 0.44 12.33
C PRO A 8 16.14 -0.20 12.92
N TYR A 9 15.01 0.51 12.89
CA TYR A 9 13.74 0.00 13.39
C TYR A 9 13.26 -1.23 12.60
N PHE A 10 13.37 -1.19 11.27
CA PHE A 10 13.06 -2.35 10.43
C PHE A 10 13.92 -3.56 10.78
N MET A 11 15.23 -3.35 10.97
CA MET A 11 16.16 -4.43 11.31
C MET A 11 15.89 -5.02 12.70
N GLU A 12 15.58 -4.18 13.68
CA GLU A 12 15.16 -4.61 15.01
C GLU A 12 13.88 -5.46 14.93
N LYS A 13 12.85 -4.98 14.23
CA LYS A 13 11.60 -5.73 14.05
C LYS A 13 11.83 -7.06 13.34
N SER A 14 12.67 -7.08 12.30
CA SER A 14 13.02 -8.29 11.58
C SER A 14 13.72 -9.32 12.48
N LEU A 15 14.65 -8.88 13.33
CA LEU A 15 15.29 -9.75 14.33
C LEU A 15 14.26 -10.32 15.33
N LEU A 16 13.37 -9.46 15.85
CA LEU A 16 12.37 -9.85 16.86
C LEU A 16 11.31 -10.84 16.34
N THR A 17 11.15 -10.98 15.01
CA THR A 17 10.27 -12.01 14.46
C THR A 17 10.76 -13.43 14.75
N GLY A 18 12.06 -13.63 14.96
CA GLY A 18 12.67 -14.94 15.19
C GLY A 18 12.63 -15.89 13.99
N VAL A 19 12.20 -15.45 12.80
CA VAL A 19 12.08 -16.31 11.60
C VAL A 19 13.30 -16.25 10.67
N PHE A 20 14.16 -15.23 10.83
CA PHE A 20 15.29 -14.99 9.95
C PHE A 20 16.61 -15.43 10.61
N SER A 21 17.45 -16.12 9.84
CA SER A 21 18.84 -16.39 10.25
C SER A 21 19.70 -15.13 10.10
N ASP A 22 20.85 -15.11 10.76
CA ASP A 22 21.82 -14.00 10.66
C ASP A 22 22.21 -13.70 9.20
N GLN A 23 22.35 -14.73 8.36
CA GLN A 23 22.64 -14.58 6.94
C GLN A 23 21.53 -13.86 6.17
N ILE A 24 20.27 -14.11 6.53
CA ILE A 24 19.10 -13.45 5.91
C ILE A 24 18.97 -12.01 6.42
N LEU A 25 19.23 -11.77 7.71
CA LEU A 25 19.23 -10.43 8.28
C LEU A 25 20.33 -9.54 7.65
N ASP A 26 21.53 -10.08 7.43
CA ASP A 26 22.59 -9.38 6.71
C ASP A 26 22.23 -9.12 5.25
N PHE A 27 21.51 -10.04 4.60
CA PHE A 27 20.99 -9.81 3.26
C PHE A 27 19.95 -8.67 3.23
N GLN A 28 19.01 -8.64 4.17
CA GLN A 28 18.04 -7.54 4.31
C GLN A 28 18.74 -6.20 4.55
N ARG A 29 19.76 -6.14 5.41
CA ARG A 29 20.57 -4.93 5.64
C ARG A 29 21.19 -4.40 4.34
N ARG A 30 21.81 -5.28 3.54
CA ARG A 30 22.38 -4.91 2.24
C ARG A 30 21.31 -4.42 1.25
N ILE A 31 20.10 -4.99 1.28
CA ILE A 31 18.97 -4.48 0.48
C ILE A 31 18.63 -3.06 0.92
N LEU A 32 18.47 -2.79 2.21
CA LEU A 32 18.13 -1.46 2.71
C LEU A 32 19.15 -0.40 2.25
N GLU A 33 20.45 -0.71 2.32
CA GLU A 33 21.53 0.18 1.89
C GLU A 33 21.56 0.45 0.37
N ARG A 34 21.02 -0.46 -0.45
CA ARG A 34 21.12 -0.41 -1.93
C ARG A 34 19.79 -0.24 -2.65
N SER A 35 18.67 -0.24 -1.92
CA SER A 35 17.30 -0.17 -2.45
C SER A 35 16.92 1.19 -3.05
N GLY A 36 17.72 2.23 -2.81
CA GLY A 36 17.35 3.61 -3.18
C GLY A 36 16.27 4.24 -2.29
N LEU A 37 15.82 3.55 -1.23
CA LEU A 37 14.97 4.12 -0.20
C LEU A 37 15.79 5.03 0.72
N GLY A 38 15.18 6.11 1.22
CA GLY A 38 15.79 6.99 2.22
C GLY A 38 16.06 6.29 3.56
N GLU A 39 16.63 7.02 4.53
CA GLU A 39 16.82 6.49 5.89
C GLU A 39 15.50 6.10 6.57
N ASP A 40 14.42 6.76 6.16
CA ASP A 40 13.08 6.52 6.62
C ASP A 40 12.12 6.29 5.45
N THR A 41 11.20 5.37 5.64
CA THR A 41 10.05 5.14 4.76
C THR A 41 8.78 4.86 5.58
N TYR A 42 7.73 4.29 5.01
CA TYR A 42 6.49 3.98 5.70
C TYR A 42 6.10 2.51 5.52
N LEU A 43 5.55 1.92 6.56
CA LEU A 43 4.96 0.58 6.53
C LEU A 43 3.53 0.61 7.11
N PRO A 44 2.66 -0.34 6.72
CA PRO A 44 1.34 -0.47 7.32
C PRO A 44 1.43 -0.76 8.83
N VAL A 45 0.47 -0.25 9.60
CA VAL A 45 0.42 -0.41 11.07
C VAL A 45 0.58 -1.87 11.54
N THR A 46 0.10 -2.83 10.75
CA THR A 46 0.19 -4.26 11.08
C THR A 46 1.61 -4.80 11.10
N LEU A 47 2.53 -4.18 10.37
CA LEU A 47 3.96 -4.54 10.38
C LEU A 47 4.72 -3.90 11.55
N HIS A 48 4.16 -2.90 12.22
CA HIS A 48 4.75 -2.30 13.42
C HIS A 48 4.46 -3.14 14.69
N ASN A 49 3.43 -3.98 14.66
CA ASN A 49 3.05 -4.86 15.76
C ASN A 49 4.10 -5.95 16.03
N SER A 50 4.15 -6.45 17.26
CA SER A 50 5.06 -7.53 17.68
C SER A 50 4.27 -8.63 18.42
N PRO A 51 3.96 -9.77 17.77
CA PRO A 51 4.30 -10.12 16.38
C PRO A 51 3.47 -9.32 15.34
N PRO A 52 3.94 -9.22 14.08
CA PRO A 52 3.14 -8.69 12.98
C PRO A 52 1.80 -9.43 12.84
N ASN A 53 0.72 -8.70 12.54
CA ASN A 53 -0.63 -9.26 12.47
C ASN A 53 -1.37 -8.88 11.18
N PRO A 54 -0.84 -9.25 9.99
CA PRO A 54 -1.49 -8.94 8.73
C PRO A 54 -2.82 -9.68 8.61
N SER A 55 -3.84 -8.99 8.11
CA SER A 55 -5.13 -9.58 7.75
C SER A 55 -5.70 -8.97 6.47
N MET A 56 -6.65 -9.66 5.84
CA MET A 56 -7.38 -9.12 4.69
C MET A 56 -8.13 -7.83 5.04
N GLU A 57 -8.64 -7.73 6.27
CA GLU A 57 -9.31 -6.53 6.76
C GLU A 57 -8.33 -5.36 6.88
N SER A 58 -7.15 -5.57 7.47
CA SER A 58 -6.14 -4.51 7.60
C SER A 58 -5.60 -4.07 6.24
N ALA A 59 -5.36 -5.01 5.33
CA ALA A 59 -4.89 -4.70 3.98
C ALA A 59 -5.94 -3.91 3.19
N ARG A 60 -7.23 -4.23 3.37
CA ARG A 60 -8.33 -3.46 2.79
C ARG A 60 -8.37 -2.03 3.34
N LYS A 61 -8.30 -1.86 4.66
CA LYS A 61 -8.29 -0.53 5.30
C LYS A 61 -7.12 0.32 4.83
N GLU A 62 -5.92 -0.26 4.74
CA GLU A 62 -4.73 0.42 4.24
C GLU A 62 -4.90 0.82 2.77
N GLY A 63 -5.35 -0.11 1.92
CA GLY A 63 -5.58 0.15 0.50
C GLY A 63 -6.61 1.26 0.27
N GLU A 64 -7.71 1.25 1.01
CA GLU A 64 -8.72 2.32 0.98
C GLU A 64 -8.13 3.67 1.39
N ALA A 65 -7.43 3.73 2.52
CA ALA A 65 -6.85 4.98 3.02
C ALA A 65 -5.85 5.60 2.03
N VAL A 66 -4.95 4.79 1.47
CA VAL A 66 -3.92 5.25 0.53
C VAL A 66 -4.54 5.65 -0.81
N MET A 67 -5.38 4.79 -1.41
CA MET A 67 -5.94 5.06 -2.73
C MET A 67 -6.93 6.24 -2.69
N TYR A 68 -7.80 6.30 -1.68
CA TYR A 68 -8.79 7.37 -1.60
C TYR A 68 -8.14 8.71 -1.31
N GLY A 69 -7.19 8.77 -0.36
CA GLY A 69 -6.45 10.01 -0.10
C GLY A 69 -5.74 10.56 -1.34
N ALA A 70 -5.10 9.68 -2.12
CA ALA A 70 -4.43 10.08 -3.35
C ALA A 70 -5.41 10.56 -4.44
N ILE A 71 -6.54 9.88 -4.61
CA ILE A 71 -7.57 10.26 -5.59
C ILE A 71 -8.24 11.58 -5.17
N ASP A 72 -8.56 11.76 -3.90
CA ASP A 72 -9.17 12.99 -3.37
C ASP A 72 -8.28 14.21 -3.66
N GLU A 73 -6.99 14.10 -3.36
CA GLU A 73 -6.02 15.17 -3.62
C GLU A 73 -5.90 15.46 -5.12
N LEU A 74 -5.90 14.43 -5.97
CA LEU A 74 -5.85 14.59 -7.43
C LEU A 74 -7.09 15.30 -7.97
N LEU A 75 -8.29 14.88 -7.57
CA LEU A 75 -9.54 15.48 -8.02
C LEU A 75 -9.67 16.92 -7.53
N ALA A 76 -9.26 17.20 -6.29
CA ALA A 76 -9.24 18.56 -5.75
C ALA A 76 -8.29 19.50 -6.52
N LYS A 77 -7.10 19.02 -6.91
CA LYS A 77 -6.14 19.82 -7.68
C LYS A 77 -6.55 20.04 -9.13
N THR A 78 -7.23 19.07 -9.74
CA THR A 78 -7.57 19.10 -11.18
C THR A 78 -8.96 19.63 -11.47
N ASN A 79 -9.85 19.68 -10.48
CA ASN A 79 -11.29 19.96 -10.62
C ASN A 79 -12.02 19.02 -11.61
N VAL A 80 -11.43 17.87 -11.93
CA VAL A 80 -12.08 16.84 -12.76
C VAL A 80 -13.22 16.23 -11.96
N LYS A 81 -14.41 16.14 -12.55
CA LYS A 81 -15.53 15.48 -11.88
C LYS A 81 -15.36 13.97 -12.02
N PRO A 82 -15.68 13.17 -10.99
CA PRO A 82 -15.65 11.70 -11.09
C PRO A 82 -16.43 11.13 -12.30
N LYS A 83 -17.49 11.82 -12.74
CA LYS A 83 -18.30 11.44 -13.90
C LYS A 83 -17.61 11.65 -15.25
N ASP A 84 -16.60 12.51 -15.31
CA ASP A 84 -15.84 12.80 -16.52
C ASP A 84 -14.74 11.75 -16.78
N ILE A 85 -14.45 10.89 -15.78
CA ILE A 85 -13.42 9.86 -15.88
C ILE A 85 -13.90 8.71 -16.77
N GLY A 86 -13.17 8.51 -17.87
CA GLY A 86 -13.53 7.52 -18.89
C GLY A 86 -13.02 6.11 -18.65
N ILE A 87 -11.82 6.02 -18.08
CA ILE A 87 -11.04 4.81 -17.92
C ILE A 87 -10.40 4.84 -16.53
N LEU A 88 -10.46 3.73 -15.80
CA LEU A 88 -9.75 3.53 -14.54
C LEU A 88 -8.82 2.32 -14.68
N ILE A 89 -7.53 2.52 -14.43
CA ILE A 89 -6.54 1.44 -14.35
C ILE A 89 -5.97 1.45 -12.94
N VAL A 90 -6.16 0.37 -12.21
CA VAL A 90 -5.55 0.16 -10.89
C VAL A 90 -4.46 -0.89 -11.03
N ASN A 91 -3.26 -0.59 -10.52
CA ASN A 91 -2.16 -1.54 -10.45
C ASN A 91 -1.77 -1.74 -8.98
N CYS A 92 -1.89 -2.96 -8.48
CA CYS A 92 -1.45 -3.31 -7.14
C CYS A 92 -1.01 -4.78 -7.08
N SER A 93 0.28 -5.00 -6.80
CA SER A 93 0.84 -6.36 -6.65
C SER A 93 0.72 -6.89 -5.21
N LEU A 94 0.61 -6.01 -4.22
CA LEU A 94 0.62 -6.41 -2.82
C LEU A 94 -0.75 -6.89 -2.31
N PHE A 95 -1.83 -6.46 -2.94
CA PHE A 95 -3.17 -6.74 -2.46
C PHE A 95 -4.17 -6.77 -3.62
N ASN A 96 -4.70 -7.96 -3.93
CA ASN A 96 -5.65 -8.17 -5.02
C ASN A 96 -6.94 -8.85 -4.51
N PRO A 97 -7.82 -8.13 -3.79
CA PRO A 97 -9.01 -8.70 -3.17
C PRO A 97 -10.14 -8.96 -4.17
N THR A 98 -11.16 -9.67 -3.70
CA THR A 98 -12.50 -9.67 -4.30
C THR A 98 -13.49 -9.05 -3.30
N PRO A 99 -14.29 -8.04 -3.69
CA PRO A 99 -14.25 -7.28 -4.95
C PRO A 99 -12.89 -6.59 -5.20
N SER A 100 -12.56 -6.31 -6.47
CA SER A 100 -11.27 -5.71 -6.86
C SER A 100 -11.10 -4.28 -6.37
N LEU A 101 -9.86 -3.80 -6.30
CA LEU A 101 -9.57 -2.41 -5.92
C LEU A 101 -10.19 -1.41 -6.90
N SER A 102 -10.18 -1.73 -8.20
CA SER A 102 -10.88 -0.93 -9.20
C SER A 102 -12.39 -0.85 -8.95
N ALA A 103 -13.03 -1.95 -8.55
CA ALA A 103 -14.45 -1.97 -8.22
C ALA A 103 -14.75 -1.15 -6.96
N MET A 104 -13.85 -1.20 -5.97
CA MET A 104 -13.96 -0.39 -4.75
C MET A 104 -13.92 1.11 -5.09
N ILE A 105 -12.97 1.56 -5.91
CA ILE A 105 -12.85 2.95 -6.36
C ILE A 105 -14.09 3.39 -7.16
N VAL A 106 -14.53 2.58 -8.13
CA VAL A 106 -15.74 2.87 -8.93
C VAL A 106 -16.94 3.10 -8.03
N ASN A 107 -17.13 2.23 -7.04
CA ASN A 107 -18.25 2.33 -6.11
C ASN A 107 -18.12 3.50 -5.13
N HIS A 108 -16.90 3.80 -4.64
CA HIS A 108 -16.68 4.88 -3.68
C HIS A 108 -16.94 6.25 -4.32
N TYR A 109 -16.30 6.53 -5.45
CA TYR A 109 -16.37 7.82 -6.15
C TYR A 109 -17.60 8.00 -7.04
N LYS A 110 -18.45 6.97 -7.11
CA LYS A 110 -19.63 6.95 -7.99
C LYS A 110 -19.25 7.32 -9.42
N LEU A 111 -18.22 6.66 -9.95
CA LEU A 111 -17.79 6.86 -11.34
C LEU A 111 -18.94 6.56 -12.32
N ARG A 112 -18.78 6.96 -13.58
CA ARG A 112 -19.82 6.75 -14.59
C ARG A 112 -20.10 5.26 -14.82
N GLY A 113 -21.35 4.92 -15.17
CA GLY A 113 -21.79 3.53 -15.32
C GLY A 113 -21.16 2.79 -16.52
N ASN A 114 -20.70 3.52 -17.53
CA ASN A 114 -20.00 3.00 -18.71
C ASN A 114 -18.47 3.17 -18.60
N ILE A 115 -17.93 3.18 -17.38
CA ILE A 115 -16.48 3.23 -17.19
C ILE A 115 -15.82 1.95 -17.71
N VAL A 116 -14.64 2.10 -18.33
CA VAL A 116 -13.76 0.98 -18.61
C VAL A 116 -12.80 0.82 -17.43
N SER A 117 -12.90 -0.27 -16.67
CA SER A 117 -12.07 -0.49 -15.49
C SER A 117 -11.15 -1.71 -15.64
N TYR A 118 -9.88 -1.55 -15.29
CA TYR A 118 -8.88 -2.61 -15.24
C TYR A 118 -8.25 -2.69 -13.85
N ASN A 119 -8.03 -3.91 -13.37
CA ASN A 119 -7.34 -4.17 -12.12
C ASN A 119 -6.19 -5.12 -12.39
N LEU A 120 -4.98 -4.57 -12.43
CA LEU A 120 -3.73 -5.27 -12.67
C LEU A 120 -3.16 -5.72 -11.32
N GLY A 121 -2.97 -7.02 -11.19
CA GLY A 121 -2.26 -7.64 -10.06
C GLY A 121 -1.10 -8.49 -10.57
N GLY A 122 -0.18 -8.81 -9.68
CA GLY A 122 0.99 -9.66 -9.94
C GLY A 122 1.48 -10.29 -8.66
#